data_AF-A0A8H5YCL2-F1
#
_entry.id   AF-A0A8H5YCL2-F1
#
_cell.length_a   1.000
_cell.length_b   1.000
_cell.length_c   1.000
_cell.angle_alpha   90.00
_cell.angle_beta   90.00
_cell.angle_gamma   90.00
#
_symmetry.space_group_name_H-M   'P 1'
#
loop_
_entity.id
_entity.type
_entity.pdbx_description
1 polymer ?
#
loop_
_entity_poly.entity_id
_entity_poly.type
_entity_poly.pdbx_seq_one_letter_code
_entity_poly.pdbx_strand_id
1 'polypeptide(L)'
;MSRIGFLSLRALQLALSIASIGLSAYVVNDYNQRSRNSAPSPFTYLMVSSIFSIISVAYLSLTPLFVPRIYHQYAAVVVESVNAALYFAGFIAIAVFIGSLIMCEGTVCSCARADAVVAAGQFTAWITTTAFTAKDLFKKAFQEPKKDDESREMGQA
;
A
#
# COMPACT_ATOMS: atom_id res chain seq x y z
N MET A 1 -16.16 8.81 2.96
CA MET A 1 -15.36 9.42 1.87
C MET A 1 -16.11 9.24 0.55
N SER A 2 -16.07 10.20 -0.39
CA SER A 2 -16.78 10.07 -1.67
C SER A 2 -16.20 8.92 -2.51
N ARG A 3 -17.02 8.24 -3.32
CA ARG A 3 -16.58 7.14 -4.21
C ARG A 3 -15.40 7.55 -5.11
N ILE A 4 -15.41 8.80 -5.57
CA ILE A 4 -14.36 9.38 -6.40
C ILE A 4 -13.03 9.47 -5.62
N GLY A 5 -13.09 9.81 -4.33
CA GLY A 5 -11.90 9.91 -3.47
C GLY A 5 -11.24 8.55 -3.20
N PHE A 6 -12.03 7.49 -3.07
CA PHE A 6 -11.47 6.13 -3.00
C PHE A 6 -10.82 5.71 -4.32
N LEU A 7 -11.47 6.00 -5.46
CA LEU A 7 -10.94 5.63 -6.77
C LEU A 7 -9.63 6.37 -7.10
N SER A 8 -9.53 7.66 -6.75
CA SER A 8 -8.30 8.44 -6.94
C SER A 8 -7.15 7.91 -6.08
N LEU A 9 -7.41 7.51 -4.83
CA LEU A 9 -6.42 6.86 -3.97
C LEU A 9 -5.94 5.52 -4.55
N ARG A 10 -6.83 4.70 -5.12
CA ARG A 10 -6.44 3.45 -5.79
C ARG A 10 -5.58 3.69 -7.03
N ALA A 11 -5.96 4.68 -7.85
CA ALA A 11 -5.17 5.06 -9.01
C ALA A 11 -3.77 5.56 -8.61
N LEU A 12 -3.69 6.37 -7.56
CA LEU A 12 -2.42 6.83 -7.00
C LEU A 12 -1.58 5.65 -6.48
N GLN A 13 -2.19 4.72 -5.74
CA GLN A 13 -1.52 3.52 -5.24
C GLN A 13 -0.95 2.68 -6.39
N LEU A 14 -1.72 2.48 -7.45
CA LEU A 14 -1.28 1.73 -8.61
C LEU A 14 -0.14 2.44 -9.35
N ALA A 15 -0.27 3.74 -9.61
CA ALA A 15 0.77 4.53 -10.27
C ALA A 15 2.10 4.52 -9.50
N LEU A 16 2.04 4.75 -8.19
CA LEU A 16 3.23 4.71 -7.32
C LEU A 16 3.85 3.31 -7.27
N SER A 17 3.06 2.23 -7.33
CA SER A 17 3.60 0.86 -7.32
C SER A 17 4.34 0.53 -8.61
N ILE A 18 3.84 1.00 -9.75
CA ILE A 18 4.53 0.87 -11.04
C ILE A 18 5.82 1.68 -11.05
N ALA A 19 5.79 2.90 -10.49
CA ALA A 19 6.98 3.74 -10.36
C ALA A 19 8.07 3.06 -9.51
N SER A 20 7.71 2.47 -8.36
CA SER A 20 8.66 1.72 -7.53
C SER A 20 9.24 0.51 -8.25
N ILE A 21 8.45 -0.27 -8.99
CA ILE A 21 8.98 -1.38 -9.80
C ILE A 21 9.99 -0.86 -10.83
N GLY A 22 9.68 0.22 -11.54
CA GLY A 22 10.57 0.80 -12.54
C GLY A 22 11.89 1.31 -11.95
N LEU A 23 11.81 2.03 -10.83
CA LEU A 23 12.99 2.57 -10.15
C LEU A 23 13.85 1.45 -9.54
N SER A 24 13.25 0.52 -8.81
CA SER A 24 13.94 -0.65 -8.24
C SER A 24 14.57 -1.52 -9.31
N ALA A 25 13.86 -1.78 -10.42
CA ALA A 25 14.40 -2.57 -11.53
C ALA A 25 15.57 -1.89 -12.22
N TYR A 26 15.52 -0.56 -12.39
CA TYR A 26 16.64 0.21 -12.94
C TYR A 26 17.87 0.11 -12.05
N VAL A 27 17.73 0.27 -10.73
CA VAL A 27 18.83 0.14 -9.78
C VAL A 27 19.41 -1.27 -9.82
N VAL A 28 18.57 -2.31 -9.76
CA VAL A 28 19.00 -3.71 -9.84
C VAL A 28 19.77 -4.01 -11.14
N ASN A 29 19.27 -3.50 -12.27
CA ASN A 29 19.91 -3.70 -13.57
C ASN A 29 21.28 -3.02 -13.65
N ASP A 30 21.43 -1.81 -13.12
CA ASP A 30 22.72 -1.13 -13.10
C ASP A 30 23.75 -1.87 -12.23
N TYR A 31 23.35 -2.35 -11.05
CA TYR A 31 24.23 -3.15 -10.19
C TYR A 31 24.71 -4.44 -10.89
N ASN A 32 23.81 -5.12 -11.60
CA ASN A 32 24.14 -6.35 -12.34
C ASN A 32 25.05 -6.09 -13.54
N GLN A 33 24.79 -5.02 -14.31
CA GLN A 33 25.55 -4.75 -15.55
C GLN A 33 26.86 -4.01 -15.30
N ARG A 34 26.84 -2.98 -14.45
CA ARG A 34 27.95 -2.04 -14.28
C ARG A 34 28.90 -2.45 -13.17
N SER A 35 28.36 -2.89 -12.03
CA SER A 35 29.15 -3.14 -10.82
C SER A 35 29.57 -4.61 -10.64
N ARG A 36 29.02 -5.55 -11.43
CA ARG A 36 29.22 -7.01 -11.26
C ARG A 36 29.01 -7.50 -9.82
N ASN A 37 28.25 -6.74 -9.04
CA ASN A 37 27.94 -7.03 -7.65
C ASN A 37 26.50 -7.53 -7.57
N SER A 38 26.20 -8.32 -6.54
CA SER A 38 24.83 -8.71 -6.25
C SER A 38 23.96 -7.48 -6.00
N ALA A 39 22.75 -7.47 -6.59
CA ALA A 39 21.80 -6.39 -6.39
C ALA A 39 21.46 -6.21 -4.90
N PRO A 40 21.29 -4.97 -4.41
CA PRO A 40 20.99 -4.74 -3.00
C PRO A 40 19.60 -5.27 -2.64
N SER A 41 19.51 -6.02 -1.53
CA SER A 41 18.26 -6.65 -1.07
C SER A 41 17.08 -5.69 -0.83
N PRO A 42 17.25 -4.41 -0.42
CA PRO A 42 16.13 -3.50 -0.22
C PRO A 42 15.31 -3.23 -1.50
N PHE A 43 15.97 -3.12 -2.66
CA PHE A 43 15.27 -2.85 -3.93
C PHE A 43 14.51 -4.08 -4.42
N THR A 44 15.08 -5.29 -4.25
CA THR A 44 14.37 -6.53 -4.56
C THR A 44 13.16 -6.72 -3.65
N TYR A 45 13.29 -6.41 -2.35
CA TYR A 45 12.17 -6.43 -1.41
C TYR A 45 11.05 -5.46 -1.82
N LEU A 46 11.40 -4.23 -2.21
CA LEU A 46 10.40 -3.24 -2.63
C LEU A 46 9.69 -3.68 -3.92
N MET A 47 10.43 -4.26 -4.87
CA MET A 47 9.87 -4.79 -6.12
C MET A 47 8.80 -5.87 -5.85
N VAL A 48 9.08 -6.83 -4.95
CA VAL A 48 8.09 -7.86 -4.54
C VAL A 48 6.90 -7.22 -3.82
N SER A 49 7.16 -6.27 -2.92
CA SER A 49 6.12 -5.52 -2.21
C SER A 49 5.22 -4.73 -3.17
N SER A 50 5.77 -4.17 -4.25
CA SER A 50 5.02 -3.46 -5.27
C SER A 50 4.17 -4.38 -6.13
N ILE A 51 4.65 -5.58 -6.47
CA ILE A 51 3.82 -6.60 -7.14
C ILE A 51 2.65 -6.99 -6.23
N PHE A 52 2.92 -7.24 -4.95
CA PHE A 52 1.87 -7.55 -3.97
C PHE A 52 0.85 -6.40 -3.83
N SER A 53 1.31 -5.15 -3.89
CA SER A 53 0.47 -3.95 -3.90
C SER A 53 -0.44 -3.88 -5.11
N ILE A 54 0.03 -4.21 -6.30
CA ILE A 54 -0.80 -4.25 -7.52
C ILE A 54 -1.90 -5.30 -7.37
N ILE A 55 -1.55 -6.50 -6.90
CA ILE A 55 -2.52 -7.58 -6.64
C ILE A 55 -3.55 -7.13 -5.59
N SER A 56 -3.09 -6.45 -4.54
CA SER A 56 -3.95 -5.93 -3.47
C SER A 56 -4.92 -4.86 -3.97
N VAL A 57 -4.47 -3.93 -4.82
CA VAL A 57 -5.34 -2.92 -5.45
C VAL A 57 -6.36 -3.60 -6.37
N ALA A 58 -5.95 -4.60 -7.15
CA ALA A 58 -6.86 -5.37 -7.99
C ALA A 58 -7.91 -6.10 -7.15
N TYR A 59 -7.51 -6.77 -6.08
CA TYR A 59 -8.42 -7.42 -5.13
C TYR A 59 -9.43 -6.42 -4.54
N LEU A 60 -8.98 -5.28 -4.02
CA LEU A 60 -9.85 -4.29 -3.38
C LEU A 60 -10.78 -3.57 -4.38
N SER A 61 -10.41 -3.52 -5.66
CA SER A 61 -11.22 -2.88 -6.71
C SER A 61 -12.23 -3.84 -7.34
N LEU A 62 -11.85 -5.10 -7.57
CA LEU A 62 -12.69 -6.11 -8.22
C LEU A 62 -13.68 -6.77 -7.25
N THR A 63 -13.28 -7.03 -6.01
CA THR A 63 -14.15 -7.72 -5.02
C THR A 63 -15.51 -7.03 -4.83
N PRO A 64 -15.62 -5.69 -4.65
CA PRO A 64 -16.92 -5.05 -4.51
C PRO A 64 -17.77 -5.08 -5.79
N LEU A 65 -17.16 -5.29 -6.96
CA LEU A 65 -17.86 -5.35 -8.25
C LEU A 65 -18.41 -6.75 -8.54
N PHE A 66 -17.63 -7.79 -8.26
CA PHE A 66 -17.97 -9.15 -8.67
C PHE A 66 -18.63 -9.98 -7.56
N VAL A 67 -18.20 -9.81 -6.30
CA VAL A 67 -18.67 -10.68 -5.20
C VAL A 67 -18.87 -9.89 -3.91
N PRO A 68 -19.89 -9.01 -3.84
CA PRO A 68 -20.20 -8.24 -2.63
C PRO A 68 -20.53 -9.14 -1.42
N ARG A 69 -20.89 -10.41 -1.63
CA ARG A 69 -21.20 -11.39 -0.58
C ARG A 69 -19.98 -11.98 0.12
N ILE A 70 -18.79 -11.95 -0.52
CA ILE A 70 -17.52 -12.43 0.06
C ILE A 70 -16.68 -11.27 0.60
N TYR A 71 -17.09 -10.01 0.36
CA TYR A 71 -16.36 -8.84 0.87
C TYR A 71 -16.46 -8.75 2.39
N HIS A 72 -15.53 -9.40 3.08
CA HIS A 72 -15.34 -9.24 4.52
C HIS A 72 -14.57 -7.96 4.75
N GLN A 73 -15.25 -7.01 5.40
CA GLN A 73 -14.69 -5.69 5.65
C GLN A 73 -13.42 -5.74 6.51
N TYR A 74 -13.29 -6.78 7.36
CA TYR A 74 -12.05 -7.09 8.10
C TYR A 74 -10.90 -7.51 7.18
N ALA A 75 -11.17 -8.33 6.16
CA ALA A 75 -10.14 -8.76 5.21
C ALA A 75 -9.60 -7.56 4.41
N ALA A 76 -10.45 -6.59 4.07
CA ALA A 76 -10.00 -5.37 3.41
C ALA A 76 -9.01 -4.58 4.27
N VAL A 77 -9.31 -4.37 5.56
CA VAL A 77 -8.39 -3.66 6.48
C VAL A 77 -7.09 -4.43 6.69
N VAL A 78 -7.13 -5.76 6.74
CA VAL A 78 -5.92 -6.58 6.82
C VAL A 78 -5.06 -6.38 5.57
N VAL A 79 -5.64 -6.45 4.38
CA VAL A 79 -4.89 -6.24 3.13
C VAL A 79 -4.29 -4.83 3.07
N GLU A 80 -5.03 -3.79 3.45
CA GLU A 80 -4.51 -2.41 3.46
C GLU A 80 -3.38 -2.22 4.47
N SER A 81 -3.53 -2.77 5.69
CA SER A 81 -2.51 -2.66 6.74
C SER A 81 -1.24 -3.45 6.44
N VAL A 82 -1.36 -4.63 5.81
CA VAL A 82 -0.19 -5.40 5.33
C VAL A 82 0.59 -4.59 4.30
N ASN A 83 -0.09 -3.99 3.31
CA ASN A 83 0.60 -3.15 2.33
C ASN A 83 1.28 -1.94 2.97
N ALA A 84 0.61 -1.27 3.91
CA ALA A 84 1.22 -0.18 4.67
C ALA A 84 2.51 -0.65 5.37
N ALA A 85 2.47 -1.76 6.10
CA ALA A 85 3.63 -2.31 6.80
C ALA A 85 4.77 -2.67 5.83
N LEU A 86 4.44 -3.26 4.68
CA LEU A 86 5.44 -3.63 3.66
C LEU A 86 6.18 -2.41 3.12
N TYR A 87 5.45 -1.36 2.73
CA TYR A 87 6.05 -0.12 2.24
C TYR A 87 6.79 0.65 3.35
N PHE A 88 6.29 0.59 4.59
CA PHE A 88 6.98 1.18 5.75
C PHE A 88 8.37 0.60 5.93
N ALA A 89 8.47 -0.73 5.97
CA ALA A 89 9.75 -1.42 6.06
C ALA A 89 10.63 -1.15 4.82
N GLY A 90 10.03 -1.11 3.63
CA GLY A 90 10.74 -0.88 2.37
C GLY A 90 11.41 0.48 2.29
N PHE A 91 10.69 1.57 2.58
CA PHE A 91 11.29 2.90 2.50
C PHE A 91 12.38 3.11 3.56
N ILE A 92 12.22 2.54 4.76
CA ILE A 92 13.24 2.61 5.82
C ILE A 92 14.49 1.83 5.38
N ALA A 93 14.32 0.62 4.85
CA ALA A 93 15.43 -0.20 4.37
C ALA A 93 16.24 0.52 3.28
N ILE A 94 15.57 1.17 2.32
CA ILE A 94 16.24 1.96 1.29
C ILE A 94 16.89 3.21 1.89
N ALA A 95 16.25 3.91 2.82
CA ALA A 95 16.82 5.08 3.47
C ALA A 95 18.11 4.75 4.25
N VAL A 96 18.11 3.66 5.01
CA VAL A 96 19.29 3.17 5.73
C VAL A 96 20.39 2.74 4.75
N PHE A 97 20.02 2.03 3.67
CA PHE A 97 20.97 1.66 2.63
C PHE A 97 21.65 2.88 2.01
N ILE A 98 20.88 3.89 1.59
CA ILE A 98 21.42 5.13 1.01
C ILE A 98 22.28 5.88 2.04
N GLY A 99 21.84 5.94 3.30
CA GLY A 99 22.57 6.60 4.39
C GLY A 99 23.90 5.92 4.73
N SER A 100 24.06 4.63 4.41
CA SER A 100 25.31 3.89 4.62
C SER A 100 26.33 4.07 3.50
N LEU A 101 25.94 4.65 2.35
CA LEU A 101 26.83 4.86 1.23
C LEU A 101 27.70 6.09 1.46
N ILE A 102 29.03 5.93 1.36
CA ILE A 102 30.01 7.01 1.52
C ILE A 102 29.90 8.03 0.37
N MET A 103 29.61 7.55 -0.84
CA MET A 103 29.37 8.37 -2.03
C MET A 103 28.13 7.86 -2.74
N CYS A 104 27.13 8.73 -2.91
CA CYS A 104 25.90 8.44 -3.63
C CYS A 104 25.73 9.56 -4.67
N GLU A 105 26.26 9.30 -5.86
CA GLU A 105 26.30 10.26 -6.97
C GLU A 105 25.88 9.58 -8.28
N GLY A 106 25.41 10.36 -9.24
CA GLY A 106 24.91 9.87 -10.52
C GLY A 106 23.44 9.44 -10.53
N THR A 107 23.00 8.93 -11.68
CA THR A 107 21.58 8.65 -11.96
C THR A 107 21.01 7.56 -11.06
N VAL A 108 21.78 6.52 -10.76
CA VAL A 108 21.35 5.38 -9.92
C VAL A 108 21.06 5.82 -8.50
N CYS A 109 21.89 6.70 -7.94
CA CYS A 109 21.64 7.29 -6.62
C CYS A 109 20.37 8.14 -6.61
N SER A 110 20.18 8.99 -7.63
CA SER A 110 18.96 9.79 -7.76
C SER A 110 17.71 8.91 -7.88
N CYS A 111 17.79 7.81 -8.65
CA CYS A 111 16.71 6.82 -8.74
C CYS A 111 16.45 6.14 -7.39
N ALA A 112 17.49 5.74 -6.66
CA ALA A 112 17.35 5.15 -5.33
C ALA A 112 16.68 6.09 -4.33
N ARG A 113 17.08 7.37 -4.31
CA ARG A 113 16.45 8.41 -3.47
C ARG A 113 15.00 8.64 -3.88
N ALA A 114 14.71 8.70 -5.18
CA ALA A 114 13.35 8.81 -5.69
C ALA A 114 12.51 7.61 -5.26
N ASP A 115 13.05 6.39 -5.30
CA ASP A 115 12.34 5.17 -4.90
C ASP A 115 11.98 5.18 -3.40
N ALA A 116 12.89 5.68 -2.55
CA ALA A 116 12.59 5.88 -1.13
C ALA A 116 11.42 6.84 -0.91
N VAL A 117 11.36 7.95 -1.66
CA VAL A 117 10.28 8.94 -1.59
C VAL A 117 8.96 8.36 -2.12
N VAL A 118 9.00 7.64 -3.24
CA VAL A 118 7.83 6.96 -3.81
C VAL A 118 7.29 5.93 -2.82
N ALA A 119 8.15 5.10 -2.22
CA ALA A 119 7.77 4.13 -1.21
C ALA A 119 7.16 4.79 0.06
N ALA A 120 7.70 5.91 0.51
CA ALA A 120 7.15 6.68 1.64
C ALA A 120 5.78 7.30 1.31
N GLY A 121 5.62 7.84 0.09
CA GLY A 121 4.33 8.33 -0.41
C GLY A 121 3.30 7.20 -0.47
N GLN A 122 3.75 6.01 -0.90
CA GLN A 122 2.93 4.82 -0.97
C GLN A 122 2.47 4.32 0.40
N PHE A 123 3.39 4.30 1.39
CA PHE A 123 3.04 4.05 2.78
C PHE A 123 1.94 5.01 3.27
N THR A 124 2.08 6.30 2.99
CA THR A 124 1.11 7.32 3.38
C THR A 124 -0.26 7.08 2.73
N ALA A 125 -0.29 6.72 1.45
CA ALA A 125 -1.53 6.38 0.74
C ALA A 125 -2.22 5.15 1.33
N TRP A 126 -1.46 4.10 1.66
CA TRP A 126 -2.00 2.89 2.30
C TRP A 126 -2.50 3.13 3.72
N ILE A 127 -1.78 3.91 4.54
CA ILE A 127 -2.26 4.27 5.89
C ILE A 127 -3.51 5.14 5.82
N THR A 128 -3.56 6.09 4.89
CA THR A 128 -4.72 6.97 4.71
C THR A 128 -5.97 6.15 4.38
N THR A 129 -5.86 5.23 3.41
CA THR A 129 -6.97 4.33 3.05
C THR A 129 -7.35 3.41 4.21
N THR A 130 -6.37 2.78 4.87
CA THR A 130 -6.59 1.95 6.07
C THR A 130 -7.36 2.70 7.15
N ALA A 131 -6.98 3.94 7.46
CA ALA A 131 -7.60 4.75 8.49
C ALA A 131 -9.06 5.10 8.15
N PHE A 132 -9.36 5.39 6.88
CA PHE A 132 -10.74 5.63 6.45
C PHE A 132 -11.58 4.35 6.50
N THR A 133 -11.06 3.23 5.99
CA THR A 133 -11.75 1.94 6.03
C THR A 133 -12.01 1.49 7.47
N ALA A 134 -11.03 1.64 8.36
CA ALA A 134 -11.16 1.33 9.79
C ALA A 134 -12.20 2.21 10.49
N LYS A 135 -12.22 3.52 10.22
CA LYS A 135 -13.26 4.42 10.76
C LYS A 135 -14.67 4.01 10.33
N ASP A 136 -14.82 3.65 9.05
CA ASP A 136 -16.10 3.18 8.52
C ASP A 136 -16.53 1.84 9.15
N LEU A 137 -15.58 0.96 9.50
CA LEU A 137 -15.85 -0.26 10.26
C LEU A 137 -16.32 0.03 11.68
N PHE A 138 -15.57 0.82 12.44
CA PHE A 138 -15.92 1.14 13.82
C PHE A 138 -17.29 1.82 13.89
N LYS A 139 -17.59 2.76 12.99
CA LYS A 139 -18.89 3.42 12.93
C LYS A 139 -20.04 2.42 12.73
N LYS A 140 -19.88 1.44 11.83
CA LYS A 140 -20.89 0.40 11.60
C LYS A 140 -21.09 -0.48 12.85
N ALA A 141 -20.00 -0.92 13.46
CA ALA A 141 -20.04 -1.74 14.68
C ALA A 141 -20.76 -1.04 15.85
N PHE A 142 -20.61 0.28 16.00
CA PHE A 142 -21.34 1.05 17.01
C PHE A 142 -22.82 1.32 16.67
N GLN A 143 -23.22 1.23 15.40
CA GLN A 143 -24.61 1.49 14.99
C GLN A 143 -25.49 0.23 14.97
N GLU A 144 -24.93 -0.95 14.78
CA GLU A 144 -25.66 -2.23 14.89
C GLU A 144 -26.38 -2.38 16.25
N PRO A 145 -25.76 -2.22 17.43
CA PRO A 145 -26.44 -2.48 18.71
C PRO A 145 -27.64 -1.57 18.99
N LYS A 146 -27.71 -0.38 18.37
CA LYS A 146 -28.83 0.56 18.56
C LYS A 146 -30.06 0.20 17.72
N LYS A 147 -29.87 -0.40 16.54
CA LYS A 147 -30.98 -0.78 15.65
C LYS A 147 -31.72 -2.02 16.14
N ASP A 148 -30.99 -2.92 16.77
CA ASP A 148 -31.52 -4.17 17.31
C ASP A 148 -32.48 -3.91 18.47
N ASP A 149 -32.14 -2.91 19.30
CA ASP A 149 -32.95 -2.48 20.44
C ASP A 149 -34.24 -1.79 19.97
N GLU A 150 -34.13 -0.81 19.05
CA GLU A 150 -35.28 -0.09 18.48
C GLU A 150 -36.24 -1.03 17.72
N SER A 151 -35.71 -2.05 17.01
CA SER A 151 -36.54 -3.03 16.30
C SER A 151 -37.25 -3.99 17.26
N ARG A 152 -36.67 -4.28 18.43
CA ARG A 152 -37.30 -5.09 19.48
C ARG A 152 -38.40 -4.32 20.18
N GLU A 153 -38.19 -3.03 20.47
CA GLU A 153 -39.22 -2.17 21.06
C GLU A 153 -40.44 -2.00 20.14
N MET A 154 -40.23 -1.80 18.83
CA MET A 154 -41.36 -1.68 17.88
C MET A 154 -42.07 -3.00 17.56
N GLY A 155 -41.47 -4.16 17.85
CA GLY A 155 -42.13 -5.47 17.73
C GLY A 155 -42.99 -5.84 18.95
N GLN A 156 -42.94 -5.04 20.02
CA GLN A 156 -43.68 -5.25 21.26
C GLN A 156 -44.85 -4.26 21.46
N ALA A 157 -45.10 -3.37 20.49
CA ALA A 157 -46.25 -2.45 20.45
C ALA A 157 -47.28 -2.91 19.42
#